data_AF-A0AAE8QI26-F1
#
_entry.id   AF-A0AAE8QI26-F1
#
_cell.length_a   1.000
_cell.length_b   1.000
_cell.length_c   1.000
_cell.angle_alpha   90.00
_cell.angle_beta   90.00
_cell.angle_gamma   90.00
#
_symmetry.space_group_name_H-M   'P 1'
#
loop_
_entity.id
_entity.type
_entity.pdbx_description
1 polymer ?
#
loop_
_entity_poly.entity_id
_entity_poly.type
_entity_poly.pdbx_seq_one_letter_code
_entity_poly.pdbx_strand_id
1 'polypeptide(L)' 'SDLCRGPHIPTTKHIPAFKLTRSSAAYWRGNQDNADLQRVYGTAWESTEAQDEYLELLAEAERRDHRKLGTELDLF' A
#
# COMPACT_ATOMS: atom_id res chain seq x y z
N SER A 1 2.68 24.43 -0.41
CA SER A 1 3.61 23.41 -0.91
C SER A 1 3.76 22.35 0.15
N ASP A 2 3.93 21.09 -0.22
CA ASP A 2 4.29 20.05 0.74
C ASP A 2 5.72 20.32 1.25
N LEU A 3 5.97 20.06 2.54
CA LEU A 3 7.28 20.25 3.17
C LEU A 3 7.98 18.90 3.26
N CYS A 4 8.73 18.56 2.21
CA CYS A 4 9.52 17.35 2.14
C CYS A 4 11.00 17.67 1.90
N ARG A 5 11.89 16.84 2.42
CA ARG A 5 13.36 16.97 2.25
C ARG A 5 13.85 16.41 0.91
N GLY A 6 13.07 15.54 0.25
CA GLY A 6 13.57 14.71 -0.85
C GLY A 6 13.83 15.47 -2.15
N PRO A 7 14.72 14.95 -3.03
CA PRO A 7 14.60 15.30 -4.43
C PRO A 7 13.29 14.69 -4.93
N HIS A 8 12.38 15.54 -5.35
CA HIS A 8 11.20 15.11 -6.09
C HIS A 8 11.54 14.95 -7.56
N ILE A 9 10.79 14.10 -8.26
CA ILE A 9 10.84 14.05 -9.72
C ILE A 9 10.51 15.45 -10.30
N PRO A 10 11.13 15.85 -11.42
CA PRO A 10 10.91 17.18 -11.99
C PRO A 10 9.48 17.42 -12.49
N THR A 11 8.79 16.36 -12.92
CA THR A 11 7.41 16.43 -13.41
C THR A 11 6.66 15.14 -13.10
N THR A 12 5.36 15.27 -12.85
CA THR A 12 4.44 14.14 -12.60
C THR A 12 4.31 13.19 -13.79
N LYS A 13 4.70 13.62 -15.00
CA LYS A 13 4.74 12.75 -16.19
C LYS A 13 5.68 11.55 -16.05
N HIS A 14 6.63 11.60 -15.12
CA HIS A 14 7.53 10.48 -14.82
C HIS A 14 6.92 9.44 -13.86
N ILE A 15 5.64 9.56 -13.51
CA ILE A 15 4.91 8.52 -12.76
C ILE A 15 3.89 7.88 -13.72
N PRO A 16 4.31 6.89 -14.53
CA PRO A 16 3.44 6.31 -15.54
C PRO A 16 2.39 5.36 -14.93
N ALA A 17 2.74 4.64 -13.85
CA ALA A 17 1.85 3.68 -13.22
C ALA A 17 1.84 3.86 -11.70
N PHE A 18 0.67 4.15 -11.12
CA PHE A 18 0.46 4.13 -9.67
C PHE A 18 -0.92 3.58 -9.32
N LYS A 19 -1.06 2.93 -8.16
CA LYS A 19 -2.33 2.36 -7.70
C LYS A 19 -2.46 2.45 -6.19
N LEU A 20 -3.66 2.81 -5.71
CA LEU A 20 -4.02 2.73 -4.30
C LEU A 20 -4.36 1.28 -3.92
N THR A 21 -3.89 0.83 -2.76
CA THR A 21 -4.02 -0.58 -2.35
C THR A 21 -4.98 -0.75 -1.19
N ARG A 22 -4.69 -0.15 -0.03
CA ARG A 22 -5.53 -0.27 1.18
C ARG A 22 -5.59 1.03 1.97
N SER A 23 -6.64 1.20 2.74
CA SER A 23 -6.73 2.21 3.80
C SER A 23 -6.56 1.55 5.17
N SER A 24 -5.90 2.22 6.10
CA SER A 24 -5.87 1.83 7.50
C SER A 24 -5.99 3.03 8.43
N ALA A 25 -6.36 2.79 9.69
CA ALA A 25 -6.11 3.76 10.75
C ALA A 25 -4.62 3.72 11.13
N ALA A 26 -4.10 4.85 11.60
CA ALA A 26 -2.78 4.99 12.18
C ALA A 26 -2.82 6.08 13.27
N TYR A 27 -1.95 5.98 14.26
CA TYR A 27 -1.87 7.01 15.30
C TYR A 27 -0.73 7.99 15.01
N TRP A 28 -0.90 9.25 15.43
CA TRP A 28 0.18 10.23 15.32
C TRP A 28 1.43 9.78 16.08
N ARG A 29 2.56 9.69 15.38
CA ARG A 29 3.84 9.12 15.88
C ARG A 29 3.72 7.69 16.44
N GLY A 30 2.66 6.97 16.11
CA GLY A 30 2.39 5.63 16.64
C GLY A 30 1.97 5.59 18.11
N ASN A 31 1.63 6.74 18.72
CA ASN A 31 1.12 6.79 20.09
C ASN A 31 -0.41 6.82 20.09
N GLN A 32 -1.03 5.80 20.67
CA GLN A 32 -2.49 5.62 20.79
C GLN A 32 -3.20 6.73 21.59
N ASP A 33 -2.48 7.45 22.45
CA ASP A 33 -3.05 8.58 23.21
C ASP A 33 -3.28 9.81 22.32
N ASN A 34 -2.67 9.84 21.14
CA ASN A 34 -2.83 10.92 20.18
C ASN A 34 -4.00 10.66 19.24
N ALA A 35 -4.34 11.68 18.45
CA ALA A 35 -5.40 11.60 17.44
C ALA A 35 -5.17 10.48 16.40
N ASP A 36 -6.28 9.87 16.01
CA ASP A 36 -6.38 8.92 14.90
C ASP A 36 -6.20 9.62 13.56
N LEU A 37 -5.44 8.98 12.67
CA LEU A 37 -5.16 9.41 11.32
C LEU A 37 -5.56 8.33 10.33
N GLN A 38 -6.02 8.74 9.16
CA GLN A 38 -6.27 7.83 8.05
C GLN A 38 -5.01 7.71 7.20
N ARG A 39 -4.50 6.49 7.07
CA ARG A 39 -3.37 6.16 6.21
C ARG A 39 -3.88 5.50 4.93
N VAL A 40 -3.54 6.11 3.80
CA VAL A 40 -3.80 5.55 2.48
C VAL A 40 -2.50 4.95 1.94
N TYR A 41 -2.53 3.65 1.62
CA TYR A 41 -1.42 2.95 1.00
C TYR A 41 -1.57 2.96 -0.53
N GLY A 42 -0.44 3.03 -1.22
CA GLY A 42 -0.36 2.89 -2.66
C GLY A 42 1.03 2.42 -3.09
N THR A 43 1.14 2.06 -4.36
CA THR A 43 2.38 1.62 -5.01
C THR A 43 2.56 2.39 -6.33
N ALA A 44 3.79 2.60 -6.76
CA ALA A 44 4.12 3.30 -8.00
C ALA A 44 5.34 2.65 -8.67
N TRP A 45 5.32 2.56 -10.00
CA TRP A 45 6.28 1.81 -10.81
C TRP A 45 6.65 2.60 -12.07
N GLU A 46 7.78 2.21 -12.67
CA GLU A 46 8.32 2.78 -13.91
C GLU A 46 7.55 2.38 -15.17
N SER A 47 6.77 1.29 -15.13
CA SER A 47 5.89 0.87 -16.21
C SER A 47 4.62 0.19 -15.68
N THR A 48 3.61 0.06 -16.54
CA THR A 48 2.36 -0.64 -16.20
C THR A 48 2.62 -2.14 -16.02
N GLU A 49 3.50 -2.72 -16.82
CA GLU A 49 3.84 -4.15 -16.76
C GLU A 49 4.48 -4.52 -15.42
N ALA A 50 5.42 -3.70 -14.93
CA ALA A 50 6.05 -3.91 -13.62
C ALA A 50 5.04 -3.76 -12.46
N GLN A 51 4.09 -2.83 -12.60
CA GLN A 51 3.00 -2.69 -11.64
C GLN A 51 2.10 -3.93 -11.62
N ASP A 52 1.71 -4.44 -12.79
CA ASP A 52 0.82 -5.58 -12.90
C ASP A 52 1.47 -6.85 -12.32
N GLU A 53 2.75 -7.11 -12.62
CA GLU A 53 3.52 -8.20 -12.00
C GLU A 53 3.51 -8.11 -10.47
N TYR A 54 3.73 -6.91 -9.92
CA TYR A 54 3.68 -6.71 -8.47
C TYR A 54 2.29 -6.99 -7.89
N LEU A 55 1.22 -6.58 -8.58
CA LEU A 55 -0.14 -6.83 -8.12
C LEU A 55 -0.51 -8.31 -8.16
N GLU A 56 -0.01 -9.05 -9.16
CA GLU A 56 -0.17 -10.51 -9.22
C GLU A 56 0.53 -11.20 -8.05
N LEU A 57 1.76 -10.78 -7.71
CA LEU A 57 2.48 -11.29 -6.54
C LEU A 57 1.74 -11.01 -5.24
N LEU A 58 1.16 -9.82 -5.08
CA LEU A 58 0.34 -9.50 -3.91
C LEU A 58 -0.92 -10.37 -3.83
N ALA A 59 -1.59 -10.63 -4.95
CA ALA A 59 -2.77 -11.48 -5.00
C ALA A 59 -2.46 -12.95 -4.69
N GLU A 60 -1.30 -13.46 -5.12
CA GLU A 60 -0.81 -14.79 -4.73
C GLU A 60 -0.48 -14.85 -3.23
N ALA A 61 0.17 -13.81 -2.69
CA ALA A 61 0.47 -13.74 -1.26
C ALA A 61 -0.80 -13.72 -0.40
N GLU A 62 -1.83 -12.99 -0.82
CA GLU A 62 -3.11 -12.92 -0.10
C GLU A 62 -3.85 -14.27 -0.10
N ARG A 63 -3.78 -15.02 -1.21
CA ARG A 63 -4.37 -16.38 -1.30
C ARG A 63 -3.73 -17.37 -0.33
N ARG A 64 -2.50 -17.12 0.12
CA ARG A 64 -1.74 -17.97 1.04
C ARG A 64 -1.74 -17.47 2.48
N ASP A 65 -2.53 -16.45 2.80
CA ASP A 65 -2.63 -15.93 4.16
C ASP A 65 -3.33 -16.95 5.07
N HIS A 66 -2.60 -17.47 6.06
CA HIS A 66 -3.13 -18.46 7.00
C HIS A 66 -4.38 -17.98 7.76
N ARG A 67 -4.55 -16.67 7.96
CA ARG A 67 -5.74 -16.10 8.63
C ARG A 67 -6.96 -16.20 7.74
N LYS A 68 -6.77 -15.94 6.45
CA LYS A 68 -7.81 -16.05 5.43
C LYS A 68 -8.20 -17.52 5.22
N LEU A 69 -7.21 -18.36 4.97
CA LEU A 69 -7.42 -19.80 4.78
C LEU A 69 -8.01 -20.47 6.03
N GLY A 70 -7.57 -20.07 7.23
CA GLY A 70 -8.11 -20.59 8.48
C GLY A 70 -9.61 -20.32 8.64
N THR A 71 -10.06 -19.12 8.26
CA THR A 71 -11.48 -18.75 8.26
C THR A 71 -12.26 -19.45 7.15
N GLU A 72 -11.69 -19.54 5.93
CA GLU A 72 -12.36 -20.17 4.77
C GLU A 72 -12.51 -21.69 4.90
N LEU A 73 -11.56 -22.34 5.58
CA LEU A 73 -11.51 -23.79 5.75
C LEU A 73 -11.93 -24.25 7.15
N ASP A 74 -12.42 -23.35 8.00
CA ASP A 74 -12.87 -23.61 9.38
C ASP A 74 -11.83 -24.37 10.23
N LEU A 75 -10.57 -23.91 10.16
CA LEU A 75 -9.43 -24.58 10.80
C LEU A 75 -9.19 -24.10 12.24
N PHE A 76 -9.68 -22.91 12.59
CA PHE A 76 -9.63 -22.32 13.94
C PHE A 76 -10.62 -21.15 14.07
#